data_AF-G0QAZ2-F1
#
_entry.id   AF-G0QAZ2-F1
#
_cell.length_a   1.000
_cell.length_b   1.000
_cell.length_c   1.000
_cell.angle_alpha   90.00
_cell.angle_beta   90.00
_cell.angle_gamma   90.00
#
_symmetry.space_group_name_H-M   'P 1'
#
loop_
_entity.id
_entity.type
_entity.pdbx_description
1 polymer ?
#
loop_
_entity_poly.entity_id
_entity_poly.type
_entity_poly.pdbx_seq_one_letter_code
_entity_poly.pdbx_strand_id
1 'polypeptide(L)'
;MEDAFEDADVFIGLSTGGIVSDELVESMSDDPVVFALANPDPEIHPESARKAGAEVIATGRSDFDNQVNNSLAFPGIFRGVLDAQASEVNEEIKLAASQAIRDTIEEPRKDRIVPETLDRSLATEVAEAVRTAARETGVSRNG
;
A
#
# COMPACT_ATOMS: atom_id res chain seq x y z
N MET A 1 -22.66 -7.20 1.80
CA MET A 1 -21.31 -7.29 1.23
C MET A 1 -21.44 -7.20 -0.27
N GLU A 2 -22.31 -8.01 -0.87
CA GLU A 2 -22.75 -7.94 -2.27
C GLU A 2 -23.03 -6.50 -2.77
N ASP A 3 -23.95 -5.75 -2.13
CA ASP A 3 -24.26 -4.36 -2.53
C ASP A 3 -23.06 -3.39 -2.53
N ALA A 4 -21.96 -3.72 -1.85
CA ALA A 4 -20.77 -2.88 -1.78
C ALA A 4 -19.73 -3.22 -2.87
N PHE A 5 -19.89 -4.36 -3.56
CA PHE A 5 -19.04 -4.78 -4.67
C PHE A 5 -19.63 -4.40 -6.02
N GLU A 6 -20.96 -4.33 -6.15
CA GLU A 6 -21.63 -3.94 -7.38
C GLU A 6 -21.11 -2.57 -7.87
N ASP A 7 -20.59 -2.54 -9.10
CA ASP A 7 -19.98 -1.37 -9.76
C ASP A 7 -18.81 -0.71 -9.01
N ALA A 8 -18.19 -1.38 -8.04
CA ALA A 8 -17.07 -0.82 -7.29
C ALA A 8 -15.77 -0.83 -8.10
N ASP A 9 -15.04 0.30 -8.14
CA ASP A 9 -13.73 0.38 -8.80
C ASP A 9 -12.61 -0.31 -8.01
N VAL A 10 -12.71 -0.27 -6.67
CA VAL A 10 -11.63 -0.70 -5.77
C VAL A 10 -12.20 -1.44 -4.57
N PHE A 11 -11.66 -2.62 -4.30
CA PHE A 11 -11.83 -3.35 -3.05
C PHE A 11 -10.53 -3.31 -2.23
N ILE A 12 -10.63 -3.00 -0.93
CA ILE A 12 -9.52 -3.07 0.02
C ILE A 12 -9.96 -3.88 1.25
N GLY A 13 -9.46 -5.10 1.36
CA GLY A 13 -9.66 -6.00 2.48
C GLY A 13 -8.44 -6.05 3.41
N LEU A 14 -8.71 -6.01 4.72
CA LEU A 14 -7.71 -6.12 5.80
C LEU A 14 -8.21 -7.07 6.91
N SER A 15 -9.08 -8.02 6.58
CA SER A 15 -9.95 -8.73 7.52
C SER A 15 -9.63 -10.23 7.63
N THR A 16 -10.54 -11.11 7.19
CA THR A 16 -10.44 -12.57 7.29
C THR A 16 -10.30 -13.18 5.89
N GLY A 17 -9.46 -14.20 5.77
CA GLY A 17 -9.24 -14.89 4.49
C GLY A 17 -10.47 -15.65 3.97
N GLY A 18 -10.58 -15.78 2.64
CA GLY A 18 -11.60 -16.57 1.96
C GLY A 18 -13.03 -16.05 2.05
N ILE A 19 -13.22 -14.76 2.34
CA ILE A 19 -14.55 -14.13 2.46
C ILE A 19 -15.03 -13.48 1.16
N VAL A 20 -14.16 -13.30 0.18
CA VAL A 20 -14.49 -12.73 -1.13
C VAL A 20 -14.51 -13.87 -2.16
N SER A 21 -15.65 -14.03 -2.85
CA SER A 21 -15.82 -15.03 -3.90
C SER A 21 -15.53 -14.45 -5.29
N ASP A 22 -15.40 -15.33 -6.28
CA ASP A 22 -15.22 -14.94 -7.68
C ASP A 22 -16.40 -14.07 -8.15
N GLU A 23 -17.64 -14.41 -7.77
CA GLU A 23 -18.86 -13.67 -8.18
C GLU A 23 -18.90 -12.23 -7.64
N LEU A 24 -18.35 -11.99 -6.45
CA LEU A 24 -18.25 -10.63 -5.89
C LEU A 24 -17.30 -9.78 -6.73
N VAL A 25 -16.17 -10.33 -7.14
CA VAL A 25 -15.22 -9.62 -8.01
C VAL A 25 -15.80 -9.43 -9.42
N GLU A 26 -16.52 -10.42 -9.95
CA GLU A 26 -17.20 -10.32 -11.25
C GLU A 26 -18.30 -9.22 -11.27
N SER A 27 -18.86 -8.86 -10.12
CA SER A 27 -19.84 -7.77 -10.01
C SER A 27 -19.25 -6.35 -9.93
N MET A 28 -17.92 -6.23 -9.81
CA MET A 28 -17.23 -4.95 -9.77
C MET A 28 -17.27 -4.23 -11.13
N SER A 29 -16.81 -2.98 -11.17
CA SER A 29 -16.70 -2.23 -12.42
C SER A 29 -15.70 -2.86 -13.40
N ASP A 30 -15.63 -2.31 -14.63
CA ASP A 30 -14.56 -2.65 -15.56
C ASP A 30 -13.17 -2.34 -14.95
N ASP A 31 -12.18 -3.20 -15.23
CA ASP A 31 -10.79 -3.11 -14.77
C ASP A 31 -10.61 -2.89 -13.24
N PRO A 32 -11.23 -3.69 -12.36
CA PRO A 32 -11.26 -3.39 -10.93
C PRO A 32 -9.92 -3.66 -10.24
N VAL A 33 -9.66 -2.92 -9.16
CA VAL A 33 -8.47 -3.06 -8.30
C VAL A 33 -8.84 -3.81 -7.01
N VAL A 34 -8.15 -4.92 -6.74
CA VAL A 34 -8.44 -5.80 -5.59
C VAL A 34 -7.22 -5.90 -4.67
N PHE A 35 -7.30 -5.27 -3.49
CA PHE A 35 -6.30 -5.37 -2.44
C PHE A 35 -6.82 -6.34 -1.37
N ALA A 36 -6.37 -7.60 -1.43
CA ALA A 36 -6.73 -8.65 -0.48
C ALA A 36 -5.57 -8.87 0.51
N LEU A 37 -5.53 -8.05 1.57
CA LEU A 37 -4.35 -7.89 2.43
C LEU A 37 -4.39 -8.74 3.71
N ALA A 38 -5.43 -9.56 3.92
CA ALA A 38 -5.45 -10.52 5.02
C ALA A 38 -4.25 -11.48 4.96
N ASN A 39 -3.76 -11.88 6.13
CA ASN A 39 -2.65 -12.84 6.28
C ASN A 39 -3.06 -13.96 7.26
N PRO A 40 -2.57 -15.21 7.08
CA PRO A 40 -1.73 -15.67 5.97
C PRO A 40 -2.52 -15.95 4.67
N ASP A 41 -3.84 -16.09 4.79
CA ASP A 41 -4.74 -16.35 3.67
C ASP A 41 -5.48 -15.04 3.30
N PRO A 42 -5.40 -14.60 2.04
CA PRO A 42 -6.06 -13.38 1.59
C PRO A 42 -7.58 -13.55 1.52
N GLU A 43 -8.32 -12.45 1.47
CA GLU A 43 -9.77 -12.43 1.32
C GLU A 43 -10.25 -13.22 0.09
N ILE A 44 -9.49 -13.14 -1.00
CA ILE A 44 -9.61 -13.94 -2.22
C ILE A 44 -8.20 -14.31 -2.71
N HIS A 45 -8.02 -15.53 -3.22
CA HIS A 45 -6.74 -15.93 -3.78
C HIS A 45 -6.42 -15.12 -5.06
N PRO A 46 -5.17 -14.68 -5.30
CA PRO A 46 -4.84 -13.85 -6.47
C PRO A 46 -5.21 -14.47 -7.82
N GLU A 47 -5.06 -15.79 -7.96
CA GLU A 47 -5.47 -16.48 -9.19
C GLU A 47 -6.98 -16.43 -9.42
N SER A 48 -7.78 -16.56 -8.35
CA SER A 48 -9.23 -16.42 -8.39
C SER A 48 -9.65 -15.00 -8.75
N ALA A 49 -9.09 -14.00 -8.08
CA ALA A 49 -9.36 -12.59 -8.38
C ALA A 49 -9.04 -12.23 -9.84
N ARG A 50 -7.90 -12.73 -10.37
CA ARG A 50 -7.52 -12.52 -11.77
C ARG A 50 -8.51 -13.18 -12.74
N LYS A 51 -8.94 -14.40 -12.43
CA LYS A 51 -9.92 -15.13 -13.26
C LYS A 51 -11.29 -14.44 -13.26
N ALA A 52 -11.67 -13.85 -12.12
CA ALA A 52 -12.90 -13.10 -11.94
C ALA A 52 -12.88 -11.69 -12.55
N GLY A 53 -11.75 -11.26 -13.14
CA GLY A 53 -11.66 -10.02 -13.91
C GLY A 53 -10.87 -8.88 -13.26
N ALA A 54 -10.28 -9.07 -12.08
CA ALA A 54 -9.45 -8.03 -11.45
C ALA A 54 -8.23 -7.66 -12.31
N GLU A 55 -8.09 -6.37 -12.63
CA GLU A 55 -6.98 -5.87 -13.46
C GLU A 55 -5.70 -5.69 -12.63
N VAL A 56 -5.82 -5.18 -11.40
CA VAL A 56 -4.71 -5.05 -10.45
C VAL A 56 -5.05 -5.81 -9.17
N ILE A 57 -4.10 -6.62 -8.70
CA ILE A 57 -4.27 -7.44 -7.50
C ILE A 57 -3.07 -7.20 -6.59
N ALA A 58 -3.33 -6.92 -5.31
CA ALA A 58 -2.30 -6.77 -4.29
C ALA A 58 -2.63 -7.63 -3.07
N THR A 59 -1.60 -8.16 -2.41
CA THR A 59 -1.75 -8.96 -1.19
C THR A 59 -0.74 -8.57 -0.12
N GLY A 60 -0.92 -9.08 1.10
CA GLY A 60 0.10 -8.95 2.16
C GLY A 60 1.28 -9.92 2.02
N ARG A 61 1.19 -10.91 1.13
CA ARG A 61 2.14 -12.02 1.04
C ARG A 61 3.27 -11.73 0.05
N SER A 62 4.46 -12.25 0.35
CA SER A 62 5.68 -12.02 -0.44
C SER A 62 5.83 -12.96 -1.63
N ASP A 63 5.02 -14.01 -1.72
CA ASP A 63 5.05 -14.97 -2.82
C ASP A 63 4.13 -14.59 -4.00
N PHE A 64 3.50 -13.41 -3.94
CA PHE A 64 2.70 -12.84 -5.02
C PHE A 64 3.22 -11.45 -5.42
N ASP A 65 2.86 -11.03 -6.64
CA ASP A 65 3.08 -9.67 -7.12
C ASP A 65 2.40 -8.64 -6.19
N ASN A 66 2.88 -7.40 -6.24
CA ASN A 66 2.31 -6.27 -5.52
C ASN A 66 2.14 -6.51 -4.00
N GLN A 67 3.20 -6.98 -3.34
CA GLN A 67 3.18 -7.15 -1.89
C GLN A 67 3.04 -5.81 -1.16
N VAL A 68 1.87 -5.55 -0.57
CA VAL A 68 1.64 -4.41 0.31
C VAL A 68 1.98 -4.82 1.74
N ASN A 69 3.14 -4.37 2.21
CA ASN A 69 3.61 -4.66 3.56
C ASN A 69 4.12 -3.40 4.24
N ASN A 70 3.95 -3.31 5.55
CA ASN A 70 4.44 -2.17 6.33
C ASN A 70 5.96 -2.00 6.28
N SER A 71 6.70 -3.04 5.87
CA SER A 71 8.14 -2.97 5.62
C SER A 71 8.53 -1.93 4.57
N LEU A 72 7.62 -1.57 3.66
CA LEU A 72 7.81 -0.48 2.69
C LEU A 72 7.92 0.90 3.37
N ALA A 73 7.30 1.06 4.54
CA ALA A 73 7.10 2.35 5.18
C ALA A 73 7.88 2.50 6.50
N PHE A 74 7.81 1.52 7.40
CA PHE A 74 8.32 1.66 8.76
C PHE A 74 9.79 2.07 8.86
N PRO A 75 10.74 1.44 8.14
CA PRO A 75 12.16 1.80 8.27
C PRO A 75 12.42 3.28 7.95
N GLY A 76 11.83 3.77 6.85
CA GLY A 76 11.98 5.16 6.42
C GLY A 76 11.25 6.16 7.30
N ILE A 77 9.98 5.88 7.67
CA ILE A 77 9.20 6.76 8.55
C ILE A 77 9.91 6.94 9.89
N PHE A 78 10.29 5.84 10.55
CA PHE A 78 10.97 5.94 11.84
C PHE A 78 12.30 6.66 11.72
N ARG A 79 13.08 6.38 10.67
CA ARG A 79 14.35 7.09 10.45
C ARG A 79 14.14 8.59 10.25
N GLY A 80 13.19 9.00 9.41
CA GLY A 80 12.90 10.41 9.15
C GLY A 80 12.41 11.16 10.39
N VAL A 81 11.50 10.55 11.16
CA VAL A 81 10.98 11.10 12.42
C VAL A 81 12.09 11.30 13.45
N LEU A 82 12.96 10.29 13.62
CA LEU A 82 14.10 10.37 14.55
C LEU A 82 15.12 11.42 14.13
N ASP A 83 15.46 11.48 12.83
CA ASP A 83 16.41 12.46 12.29
C ASP A 83 15.88 13.91 12.38
N ALA A 84 14.56 14.11 12.28
CA ALA A 84 13.91 15.40 12.49
C ALA A 84 13.66 15.75 13.97
N GLN A 85 13.82 14.78 14.88
CA GLN A 85 13.32 14.87 16.25
C GLN A 85 11.87 15.34 16.31
N ALA A 86 11.02 14.79 15.42
CA ALA A 86 9.63 15.18 15.33
C ALA A 86 8.85 14.78 16.59
N SER A 87 7.98 15.67 17.10
CA SER A 87 7.15 15.40 18.28
C SER A 87 5.99 14.45 18.00
N GLU A 88 5.57 14.33 16.75
CA GLU A 88 4.45 13.50 16.32
C GLU A 88 4.58 13.08 14.84
N VAL A 89 3.72 12.15 14.43
CA VAL A 89 3.55 11.73 13.03
C VAL A 89 2.14 12.15 12.58
N ASN A 90 2.05 13.35 12.02
CA ASN A 90 0.80 13.93 11.52
C ASN A 90 0.41 13.39 10.12
N GLU A 91 -0.68 13.89 9.55
CA GLU A 91 -1.20 13.42 8.26
C GLU A 91 -0.27 13.77 7.09
N GLU A 92 0.33 14.96 7.11
CA GLU A 92 1.27 15.40 6.08
C GLU A 92 2.52 14.51 6.03
N ILE A 93 3.03 14.08 7.19
CA ILE A 93 4.14 13.11 7.25
C ILE A 93 3.73 11.76 6.64
N LYS A 94 2.52 11.27 6.93
CA LYS A 94 2.03 10.00 6.36
C LYS A 94 1.88 10.11 4.84
N LEU A 95 1.35 11.24 4.37
CA LEU A 95 1.18 11.51 2.95
C LEU A 95 2.54 11.62 2.24
N ALA A 96 3.51 12.32 2.83
CA ALA A 96 4.87 12.43 2.30
C ALA A 96 5.56 11.07 2.20
N ALA A 97 5.40 10.21 3.21
CA ALA A 97 5.91 8.83 3.15
C ALA A 97 5.26 8.02 2.03
N SER A 98 3.93 8.10 1.89
CA SER A 98 3.21 7.40 0.82
C SER A 98 3.61 7.89 -0.58
N GLN A 99 3.83 9.20 -0.74
CA GLN A 99 4.28 9.79 -2.00
C GLN A 99 5.71 9.35 -2.34
N ALA A 100 6.61 9.33 -1.37
CA ALA A 100 7.97 8.83 -1.57
C ALA A 100 7.99 7.37 -2.03
N ILE A 101 7.16 6.50 -1.42
CA ILE A 101 7.04 5.09 -1.85
C ILE A 101 6.51 4.99 -3.29
N ARG A 102 5.50 5.81 -3.65
CA ARG A 102 4.95 5.86 -5.01
C ARG A 102 6.01 6.27 -6.02
N ASP A 103 6.80 7.30 -5.70
CA ASP A 103 7.75 7.92 -6.63
C ASP A 103 8.96 7.04 -6.94
N THR A 104 9.21 5.99 -6.15
CA THR A 104 10.20 4.95 -6.46
C THR A 104 9.83 4.12 -7.70
N ILE A 105 8.57 4.15 -8.15
CA ILE A 105 8.13 3.49 -9.39
C ILE A 105 7.96 4.50 -10.51
N GLU A 106 8.88 4.47 -11.47
CA GLU A 106 8.81 5.29 -12.67
C GLU A 106 7.72 4.83 -13.65
N GLU A 107 7.60 3.51 -13.85
CA GLU A 107 6.68 2.90 -14.81
C GLU A 107 5.83 1.82 -14.11
N PRO A 108 4.66 2.18 -13.55
CA PRO A 108 3.79 1.22 -12.89
C PRO A 108 3.20 0.25 -13.92
N ARG A 109 3.15 -1.02 -13.55
CA ARG A 109 2.50 -2.09 -14.31
C ARG A 109 1.54 -2.81 -13.39
N LYS A 110 0.57 -3.54 -13.93
CA LYS A 110 -0.44 -4.23 -13.11
C LYS A 110 0.13 -5.28 -12.15
N ASP A 111 1.30 -5.83 -12.46
CA ASP A 111 2.10 -6.76 -11.65
C ASP A 111 3.18 -6.05 -10.80
N ARG A 112 3.29 -4.71 -10.90
CA ARG A 112 4.28 -3.91 -10.17
C ARG A 112 3.78 -2.49 -9.92
N ILE A 113 2.93 -2.34 -8.89
CA ILE A 113 2.41 -1.06 -8.40
C ILE A 113 3.05 -0.60 -7.07
N VAL A 114 3.84 -1.46 -6.42
CA VAL A 114 4.61 -1.15 -5.19
C VAL A 114 6.07 -1.61 -5.33
N PRO A 115 7.03 -0.89 -4.74
CA PRO A 115 8.44 -1.23 -4.88
C PRO A 115 8.77 -2.51 -4.11
N GLU A 116 9.96 -3.08 -4.36
CA GLU A 116 10.42 -4.25 -3.61
C GLU A 116 10.74 -3.87 -2.15
N THR A 117 10.29 -4.68 -1.20
CA THR A 117 10.43 -4.41 0.24
C THR A 117 11.87 -4.36 0.73
N LEU A 118 12.82 -4.90 -0.02
CA LEU A 118 14.25 -4.94 0.31
C LEU A 118 15.09 -3.90 -0.45
N ASP A 119 14.44 -2.99 -1.18
CA ASP A 119 15.14 -1.87 -1.78
C ASP A 119 15.76 -0.98 -0.69
N ARG A 120 17.09 -0.83 -0.76
CA ARG A 120 17.86 -0.06 0.22
C ARG A 120 17.70 1.44 0.05
N SER A 121 17.37 1.93 -1.16
CA SER A 121 17.16 3.36 -1.37
C SER A 121 15.82 3.81 -0.81
N LEU A 122 14.79 2.95 -0.87
CA LEU A 122 13.43 3.25 -0.41
C LEU A 122 13.39 3.81 1.02
N ALA A 123 14.05 3.16 1.98
CA ALA A 123 14.08 3.64 3.35
C ALA A 123 14.75 5.02 3.49
N THR A 124 15.72 5.33 2.63
CA THR A 124 16.41 6.62 2.62
C THR A 124 15.50 7.70 2.03
N GLU A 125 14.88 7.44 0.89
CA GLU A 125 13.96 8.35 0.20
C GLU A 125 12.75 8.70 1.08
N VAL A 126 12.13 7.68 1.70
CA VAL A 126 11.01 7.89 2.64
C VAL A 126 11.46 8.68 3.86
N ALA A 127 12.66 8.43 4.40
CA ALA A 127 13.18 9.17 5.55
C ALA A 127 13.43 10.66 5.24
N GLU A 128 13.90 10.98 4.05
CA GLU A 128 14.11 12.36 3.60
C GLU A 128 12.77 13.09 3.41
N ALA A 129 11.78 12.45 2.78
CA ALA A 129 10.45 13.02 2.63
C ALA A 129 9.78 13.28 3.98
N VAL A 130 9.84 12.32 4.90
CA VAL A 130 9.28 12.42 6.26
C VAL A 130 9.96 13.53 7.06
N ARG A 131 11.30 13.64 6.98
CA ARG A 131 12.04 14.71 7.66
C ARG A 131 11.66 16.09 7.14
N THR A 132 11.47 16.21 5.83
CA THR A 132 11.05 17.45 5.17
C THR A 132 9.66 17.85 5.65
N ALA A 133 8.70 16.94 5.57
CA ALA A 133 7.33 17.16 6.04
C ALA A 133 7.29 17.55 7.53
N ALA A 134 8.06 16.86 8.39
CA ALA A 134 8.12 17.19 9.82
C ALA A 134 8.63 18.60 10.12
N ARG A 135 9.51 19.15 9.28
CA ARG A 135 9.98 20.54 9.39
C ARG A 135 8.92 21.51 8.89
N GLU A 136 8.33 21.22 7.74
CA GLU A 136 7.32 22.08 7.11
C GLU A 136 6.06 22.23 7.97
N THR A 137 5.66 21.18 8.70
CA THR A 137 4.52 21.23 9.61
C THR A 137 4.87 21.70 11.03
N GLY A 138 6.13 22.05 11.29
CA GLY A 138 6.57 22.64 12.56
C GLY A 138 6.63 21.67 13.74
N VAL A 139 6.58 20.35 13.50
CA VAL A 139 6.68 19.32 14.55
C VAL A 139 8.13 18.90 14.84
N SER A 140 9.09 19.32 14.01
CA SER A 140 10.53 19.13 14.19
C SER A 140 11.10 20.03 15.29
N ARG A 141 11.89 19.46 16.21
CA ARG A 141 12.55 20.22 17.29
C ARG A 141 13.85 20.93 16.88
N ASN A 142 14.41 20.57 15.72
CA ASN A 142 15.67 21.12 15.19
C ASN A 142 15.49 21.96 13.91
N GLY A 143 14.29 22.51 13.69
CA GLY A 143 13.95 23.35 12.53
C GLY A 143 13.43 24.70 12.99
#